data_AF-A0A1E4MH83-F1
#
_entry.id   AF-A0A1E4MH83-F1
#
_cell.length_a   1.000
_cell.length_b   1.000
_cell.length_c   1.000
_cell.angle_alpha   90.00
_cell.angle_beta   90.00
_cell.angle_gamma   90.00
#
_symmetry.space_group_name_H-M   'P 1'
#
loop_
_entity.id
_entity.type
_entity.pdbx_description
1 polymer ?
#
loop_
_entity_poly.entity_id
_entity_poly.type
_entity_poly.pdbx_seq_one_letter_code
_entity_poly.pdbx_strand_id
1 'polypeptide(L)'
;MARSVPIHGRGAQSGAVPTRFGLATREEDGDWLDAREGIDGAPGKLRTTVIDLHPKSIVTFNASPDIAFDRSLNAYAGCDHPANSYVTGQPFSKLDFNPIILEGGR
;
A
#
# COMPACT_ATOMS: atom_id res chain seq x y z
N MET A 1 1.48 -25.44 30.54
CA MET A 1 1.30 -24.59 29.34
C MET A 1 2.20 -23.38 29.48
N ALA A 2 3.14 -23.17 28.57
CA ALA A 2 4.08 -22.05 28.65
C ALA A 2 3.34 -20.73 28.40
N ARG A 3 3.46 -19.77 29.30
CA ARG A 3 2.86 -18.44 29.19
C ARG A 3 3.73 -17.61 28.24
N SER A 4 3.19 -17.24 27.08
CA SER A 4 3.93 -16.41 26.12
C SER A 4 4.20 -15.02 26.70
N VAL A 5 5.37 -14.46 26.39
CA VAL A 5 5.75 -13.11 26.81
C VAL A 5 4.89 -12.11 26.02
N PRO A 6 4.20 -11.16 26.67
CA PRO A 6 3.40 -10.15 25.97
C PRO A 6 4.30 -9.27 25.08
N ILE A 7 3.90 -9.12 23.83
CA ILE A 7 4.63 -8.31 22.83
C ILE A 7 4.25 -6.84 23.06
N HIS A 8 5.26 -5.98 23.26
CA HIS A 8 5.03 -4.54 23.39
C HIS A 8 4.55 -3.94 22.06
N GLY A 9 3.37 -3.31 22.06
CA GLY A 9 2.79 -2.65 20.88
C GLY A 9 1.30 -2.35 21.03
N ARG A 10 0.72 -1.60 20.07
CA ARG A 10 -0.74 -1.32 20.00
C ARG A 10 -1.49 -2.32 19.10
N GLY A 11 -0.91 -3.49 18.86
CA GLY A 11 -1.50 -4.54 18.03
C GLY A 11 -2.18 -5.63 18.85
N ALA A 12 -3.04 -6.41 18.20
CA ALA A 12 -3.58 -7.63 18.79
C ALA A 12 -2.44 -8.60 19.13
N GLN A 13 -2.46 -9.16 20.34
CA GLN A 13 -1.42 -10.08 20.84
C GLN A 13 -1.50 -11.48 20.18
N SER A 14 -2.63 -11.79 19.54
CA SER A 14 -2.88 -13.06 18.85
C SER A 14 -3.95 -12.88 17.79
N GLY A 15 -3.90 -13.69 16.72
CA GLY A 15 -4.99 -13.84 15.74
C GLY A 15 -6.15 -14.74 16.21
N ALA A 16 -6.09 -15.27 17.44
CA ALA A 16 -7.12 -16.17 17.96
C ALA A 16 -8.48 -15.49 18.11
N VAL A 17 -9.54 -16.19 17.71
CA VAL A 17 -10.92 -15.71 17.83
C VAL A 17 -11.30 -15.57 19.32
N PRO A 18 -11.85 -14.43 19.77
CA PRO A 18 -12.25 -14.24 21.17
C PRO A 18 -13.39 -15.19 21.58
N THR A 19 -13.16 -15.99 22.64
CA THR A 19 -14.16 -16.94 23.16
C THR A 19 -15.34 -16.27 23.87
N ARG A 20 -15.17 -15.04 24.34
CA ARG A 20 -16.17 -14.31 25.15
C ARG A 20 -17.44 -13.90 24.41
N PHE A 21 -17.40 -13.84 23.09
CA PHE A 21 -18.48 -13.29 22.26
C PHE A 21 -19.21 -14.34 21.42
N GLY A 22 -18.90 -15.63 21.59
CA GLY A 22 -19.52 -16.69 20.79
C GLY A 22 -19.30 -16.52 19.29
N LEU A 23 -18.19 -15.92 18.89
CA LEU A 23 -17.84 -15.73 17.47
C LEU A 23 -17.50 -17.07 16.83
N ALA A 24 -17.80 -17.20 15.53
CA ALA A 24 -17.41 -18.38 14.76
C ALA A 24 -15.87 -18.52 14.75
N THR A 25 -15.41 -19.75 14.96
CA THR A 25 -13.99 -20.10 14.81
C THR A 25 -13.59 -19.95 13.35
N ARG A 26 -12.38 -19.45 13.11
CA ARG A 26 -11.75 -19.44 11.80
C ARG A 26 -10.72 -20.56 11.74
N GLU A 27 -10.74 -21.31 10.66
CA GLU A 27 -9.66 -22.23 10.29
C GLU A 27 -8.80 -21.57 9.21
N GLU A 28 -7.50 -21.80 9.28
CA GLU A 28 -6.58 -21.42 8.22
C GLU A 28 -6.62 -22.52 7.16
N ASP A 29 -7.16 -22.19 5.99
CA ASP A 29 -7.07 -23.02 4.79
C ASP A 29 -5.92 -22.45 3.97
N GLY A 30 -4.80 -23.17 4.01
CA GLY A 30 -3.56 -22.71 3.38
C GLY A 30 -3.74 -22.49 1.88
N ASP A 31 -2.94 -21.61 1.30
CA ASP A 31 -2.98 -21.31 -0.13
C ASP A 31 -1.74 -21.84 -0.86
N TRP A 32 -1.61 -21.47 -2.13
CA TRP A 32 -0.48 -21.88 -2.96
C TRP A 32 0.87 -21.36 -2.45
N LEU A 33 0.92 -20.25 -1.69
CA LEU A 33 2.16 -19.71 -1.13
C LEU A 33 2.71 -20.62 -0.03
N ASP A 34 1.85 -21.30 0.71
CA ASP A 34 2.25 -22.24 1.75
C ASP A 34 2.94 -23.47 1.15
N ALA A 35 2.52 -23.90 -0.04
CA ALA A 35 3.13 -25.00 -0.79
C ALA A 35 4.40 -24.60 -1.55
N ARG A 36 4.68 -23.30 -1.69
CA ARG A 36 5.72 -22.77 -2.58
C ARG A 36 7.11 -23.30 -2.27
N GLU A 37 7.45 -23.47 -0.99
CA GLU A 37 8.77 -23.99 -0.60
C GLU A 37 9.02 -25.42 -1.10
N GLY A 38 7.98 -26.26 -1.17
CA GLY A 38 8.10 -27.62 -1.68
C GLY A 38 8.13 -27.72 -3.21
N ILE A 39 7.60 -26.71 -3.92
CA ILE A 39 7.50 -26.69 -5.39
C ILE A 39 8.66 -25.91 -6.01
N ASP A 40 8.85 -24.67 -5.57
CA ASP A 40 9.79 -23.70 -6.14
C ASP A 40 11.00 -23.43 -5.24
N GLY A 41 11.02 -24.00 -4.03
CA GLY A 41 12.06 -23.76 -3.04
C GLY A 41 11.85 -22.49 -2.20
N ALA A 42 12.78 -22.26 -1.27
CA ALA A 42 12.71 -21.11 -0.39
C ALA A 42 12.78 -19.78 -1.17
N PRO A 43 12.04 -18.74 -0.74
CA PRO A 43 12.18 -17.40 -1.29
C PRO A 43 13.63 -16.95 -1.35
N GLY A 44 14.05 -16.40 -2.48
CA GLY A 44 15.25 -15.57 -2.52
C GLY A 44 15.13 -14.40 -1.54
N LYS A 45 16.26 -13.93 -1.01
CA LYS A 45 16.31 -12.78 -0.09
C LYS A 45 15.72 -11.56 -0.78
N LEU A 46 14.65 -11.00 -0.22
CA LEU A 46 14.04 -9.76 -0.73
C LEU A 46 15.12 -8.66 -0.74
N ARG A 47 15.29 -8.04 -1.91
CA ARG A 47 16.19 -6.90 -2.07
C ARG A 47 15.36 -5.64 -2.22
N THR A 48 15.59 -4.69 -1.33
CA THR A 48 15.04 -3.35 -1.43
C THR A 48 16.06 -2.47 -2.16
N THR A 49 15.62 -1.81 -3.22
CA THR A 49 16.42 -0.80 -3.92
C THR A 49 15.85 0.56 -3.58
N VAL A 50 16.71 1.47 -3.15
CA VAL A 50 16.38 2.89 -3.00
C VAL A 50 16.87 3.62 -4.24
N ILE A 51 16.02 4.48 -4.80
CA ILE A 51 16.34 5.26 -6.00
C ILE A 51 16.15 6.72 -5.62
N ASP A 52 17.20 7.53 -5.76
CA ASP A 52 17.14 8.97 -5.57
C ASP A 52 16.53 9.63 -6.82
N LEU A 53 15.28 10.05 -6.70
CA LEU A 53 14.56 10.72 -7.78
C LEU A 53 14.86 12.23 -7.76
N HIS A 54 15.14 12.80 -8.93
CA HIS A 54 15.32 14.24 -9.14
C HIS A 54 14.21 14.81 -10.04
N PRO A 55 12.93 14.77 -9.62
CA PRO A 55 11.83 15.27 -10.43
C PRO A 55 11.91 16.81 -10.52
N LYS A 56 11.56 17.36 -11.70
CA LYS A 56 11.50 18.82 -11.89
C LYS A 56 10.33 19.47 -11.15
N SER A 57 9.19 18.78 -11.05
CA SER A 57 8.01 19.23 -10.31
C SER A 57 7.12 18.04 -9.93
N ILE A 58 6.54 18.07 -8.73
CA ILE A 58 5.44 17.18 -8.29
C ILE A 58 4.06 17.76 -8.61
N VAL A 59 4.00 19.06 -8.92
CA VAL A 59 2.78 19.82 -9.20
C VAL A 59 2.59 19.98 -10.70
N THR A 60 1.40 19.64 -11.20
CA THR A 60 0.97 19.90 -12.57
C THR A 60 -0.14 20.96 -12.57
N PHE A 61 -0.22 21.77 -13.63
CA PHE A 61 -1.20 22.84 -13.77
C PHE A 61 -2.28 22.49 -14.81
N ASN A 62 -3.53 22.86 -14.52
CA ASN A 62 -4.67 22.67 -15.42
C ASN A 62 -5.32 24.03 -15.72
N ALA A 63 -5.65 24.26 -17.00
CA ALA A 63 -6.30 25.49 -17.48
C ALA A 63 -7.74 25.24 -17.98
N SER A 64 -8.28 24.04 -17.77
CA SER A 64 -9.65 23.73 -18.17
C SER A 64 -10.66 24.53 -17.35
N PRO A 65 -11.66 25.17 -18.00
CA PRO A 65 -12.72 25.90 -17.31
C PRO A 65 -13.71 24.96 -16.60
N ASP A 66 -13.65 23.66 -16.89
CA ASP A 66 -14.61 22.66 -16.39
C ASP A 66 -14.21 22.09 -15.03
N ILE A 67 -13.01 22.41 -14.55
CA ILE A 67 -12.42 21.85 -13.35
C ILE A 67 -12.09 22.98 -12.39
N ALA A 68 -12.66 22.93 -11.19
CA ALA A 68 -12.56 24.00 -10.18
C ALA A 68 -11.18 24.08 -9.48
N PHE A 69 -10.18 23.35 -9.97
CA PHE A 69 -8.82 23.36 -9.43
C PHE A 69 -7.79 23.54 -10.55
N ASP A 70 -6.76 24.31 -10.24
CA ASP A 70 -5.68 24.68 -11.17
C ASP A 70 -4.43 23.81 -10.99
N ARG A 71 -4.35 23.01 -9.92
CA ARG A 71 -3.15 22.26 -9.52
C ARG A 71 -3.47 20.82 -9.15
N SER A 72 -2.62 19.88 -9.57
CA SER A 72 -2.68 18.46 -9.18
C SER A 72 -1.32 17.92 -8.73
N LEU A 73 -1.34 16.89 -7.87
CA LEU A 73 -0.15 16.21 -7.35
C LEU A 73 -0.04 14.81 -7.94
N ASN A 74 1.13 14.46 -8.46
CA ASN A 74 1.44 13.08 -8.84
C ASN A 74 2.22 12.40 -7.72
N ALA A 75 1.55 11.51 -6.98
CA ALA A 75 2.16 10.77 -5.87
C ALA A 75 3.09 9.63 -6.31
N TYR A 76 3.16 9.36 -7.62
CA TYR A 76 3.97 8.30 -8.19
C TYR A 76 5.11 8.88 -9.02
N ALA A 77 6.25 8.18 -9.03
CA ALA A 77 7.27 8.39 -10.03
C ALA A 77 6.62 8.15 -11.41
N GLY A 78 6.61 9.18 -12.25
CA GLY A 78 6.09 9.08 -13.61
C GLY A 78 6.76 7.90 -14.32
N CYS A 79 5.96 7.06 -14.96
CA CYS A 79 6.48 6.01 -15.80
C CYS A 79 7.12 6.67 -17.04
N ASP A 80 8.24 6.16 -17.54
CA ASP A 80 9.00 6.69 -18.70
C ASP A 80 8.25 6.49 -20.04
N HIS A 81 6.94 6.67 -20.02
CA HIS A 81 6.07 6.48 -21.16
C HIS A 81 6.01 7.77 -21.99
N PRO A 82 6.16 7.67 -23.32
CA PRO A 82 5.92 8.81 -24.21
C PRO A 82 4.48 9.28 -24.07
N ALA A 83 4.30 10.59 -24.11
CA ALA A 83 3.06 11.32 -23.84
C ALA A 83 1.94 11.03 -24.86
N ASN A 84 1.41 9.80 -24.90
CA ASN A 84 0.38 9.40 -25.87
C ASN A 84 -0.53 8.25 -25.41
N SER A 85 -0.26 7.56 -24.30
CA SER A 85 -1.13 6.47 -23.82
C SER A 85 -1.84 6.87 -22.53
N TYR A 86 -3.14 7.12 -22.64
CA TYR A 86 -4.05 7.10 -21.49
C TYR A 86 -4.03 5.68 -20.92
N VAL A 87 -3.19 5.42 -19.93
CA VAL A 87 -3.22 4.16 -19.19
C VAL A 87 -4.08 4.37 -17.96
N THR A 88 -5.28 3.79 -18.02
CA THR A 88 -6.12 3.48 -16.87
C THR A 88 -5.33 2.61 -15.91
N GLY A 89 -4.91 3.20 -14.79
CA GLY A 89 -4.14 2.52 -13.76
C GLY A 89 -4.93 1.39 -13.10
N GLN A 90 -4.33 0.20 -13.07
CA GLN A 90 -4.68 -0.87 -12.13
C GLN A 90 -4.24 -0.44 -10.72
N PRO A 91 -5.03 -0.70 -9.65
CA PRO A 91 -4.72 -0.21 -8.33
C PRO A 91 -3.67 -1.10 -7.65
N PHE A 92 -2.45 -0.58 -7.47
CA PHE A 92 -1.58 -1.10 -6.43
C PHE A 92 -2.09 -0.57 -5.09
N SER A 93 -2.75 -1.46 -4.36
CA SER A 93 -3.34 -1.20 -3.06
C SER A 93 -2.30 -0.85 -2.00
N LYS A 94 -2.67 0.15 -1.17
CA LYS A 94 -2.07 0.60 0.09
C LYS A 94 -0.73 1.31 -0.03
N LEU A 95 -0.75 2.61 0.27
CA LEU A 95 0.08 3.23 1.30
C LEU A 95 -0.61 4.55 1.74
N ASP A 96 -0.50 4.83 3.03
CA ASP A 96 -1.25 5.85 3.77
C ASP A 96 -1.08 7.26 3.18
N PHE A 97 -2.16 7.79 2.60
CA PHE A 97 -2.28 9.20 2.29
C PHE A 97 -2.81 9.94 3.52
N ASN A 98 -1.93 10.68 4.17
CA ASN A 98 -2.37 11.81 4.99
C ASN A 98 -2.86 12.90 4.00
N PRO A 99 -4.14 13.32 4.02
CA PRO A 99 -4.65 14.26 3.04
C PRO A 99 -4.04 15.64 3.32
N ILE A 100 -3.06 16.05 2.50
CA ILE A 100 -2.68 17.46 2.40
C ILE A 100 -3.75 18.11 1.52
N ILE A 101 -4.86 18.52 2.15
CA ILE A 101 -5.76 19.49 1.54
C ILE A 101 -4.99 20.81 1.48
N LEU A 102 -4.56 21.21 0.29
CA LEU A 102 -4.08 22.56 0.06
C LEU A 102 -5.32 23.48 -0.02
N GLU A 103 -5.84 23.87 1.15
CA GLU A 103 -6.80 24.95 1.26
C GLU A 103 -6.17 26.22 0.69
N GLY A 104 -6.70 26.69 -0.43
CA GLY A 104 -6.29 27.92 -1.09
C GLY A 104 -6.60 29.12 -0.21
N GLY A 105 -5.58 29.62 0.49
CA GLY A 105 -5.60 30.96 1.05
C GLY A 105 -5.72 31.99 -0.07
N ARG A 106 -6.73 32.85 0.07
CA ARG A 106 -7.10 34.03 -0.75
C ARG A 106 -6.01 34.65 -1.60
#